data_AF-A0A1D4MQU7-F1
#
_entry.id   AF-A0A1D4MQU7-F1
#
_cell.length_a   1.000
_cell.length_b   1.000
_cell.length_c   1.000
_cell.angle_alpha   90.00
_cell.angle_beta   90.00
_cell.angle_gamma   90.00
#
_symmetry.space_group_name_H-M   'P 1'
#
loop_
_entity.id
_entity.type
_entity.pdbx_description
1 polymer ?
#
loop_
_entity_poly.entity_id
_entity_poly.type
_entity_poly.pdbx_seq_one_letter_code
_entity_poly.pdbx_strand_id
1 'polypeptide(L)'
;MRQTIKEIETNVVYRWYLVYSFLDKVPHYGTFSKNYTRRFHDPDLFEQIFEKILKIAIKNSLIDHSSLFIDSTHIKANENKNKYIKKL
;
A
#
# COMPACT_ATOMS: atom_id res chain seq x y z
N MET A 1 1.00 -3.38 3.95
CA MET A 1 1.78 -4.62 3.73
C MET A 1 1.50 -5.75 4.72
N ARG A 2 1.24 -5.51 6.02
CA ARG A 2 1.03 -6.62 6.98
C ARG A 2 -0.14 -7.55 6.59
N GLN A 3 -1.31 -6.98 6.31
CA GLN A 3 -2.48 -7.74 5.88
C GLN A 3 -2.24 -8.49 4.57
N THR A 4 -1.67 -7.83 3.57
CA THR A 4 -1.31 -8.44 2.27
C THR A 4 -0.41 -9.66 2.43
N ILE A 5 0.57 -9.59 3.33
CA ILE A 5 1.50 -10.71 3.58
C ILE A 5 0.77 -11.87 4.27
N LYS A 6 -0.10 -11.58 5.23
CA LYS A 6 -0.98 -12.59 5.84
C LYS A 6 -1.88 -13.27 4.81
N GLU A 7 -2.34 -12.52 3.81
CA GLU A 7 -3.12 -13.08 2.71
C GLU A 7 -2.25 -13.93 1.77
N ILE A 8 -1.02 -13.52 1.45
CA ILE A 8 -0.10 -14.33 0.65
C ILE A 8 0.23 -15.66 1.35
N GLU A 9 0.23 -15.70 2.69
CA GLU A 9 0.49 -16.93 3.43
C GLU A 9 -0.55 -18.03 3.14
N THR A 10 -1.83 -17.66 2.99
CA THR A 10 -2.95 -18.62 2.90
C THR A 10 -3.67 -18.62 1.54
N ASN A 11 -3.58 -17.54 0.78
CA ASN A 11 -4.29 -17.36 -0.48
C ASN A 11 -3.47 -17.90 -1.66
N VAL A 12 -3.97 -18.98 -2.25
CA VAL A 12 -3.36 -19.67 -3.39
C VAL A 12 -3.24 -18.78 -4.62
N VAL A 13 -4.24 -17.94 -4.88
CA VAL A 13 -4.27 -17.05 -6.06
C VAL A 13 -3.14 -16.03 -5.96
N TYR A 14 -2.91 -15.48 -4.77
CA TYR A 14 -1.82 -14.52 -4.55
C TYR A 14 -0.44 -15.17 -4.65
N ARG A 15 -0.28 -16.41 -4.17
CA ARG A 15 0.97 -17.16 -4.34
C ARG A 15 1.26 -17.45 -5.81
N TRP A 16 0.26 -17.93 -6.56
CA TRP A 16 0.39 -18.16 -7.99
C TRP A 16 0.77 -16.89 -8.75
N TYR A 17 0.06 -15.77 -8.48
CA TYR A 17 0.35 -14.49 -9.12
C TYR A 17 1.77 -13.97 -8.85
N LEU A 18 2.29 -14.21 -7.64
CA LEU A 18 3.64 -13.80 -7.24
C LEU A 18 4.71 -14.85 -7.55
N VAL A 19 4.35 -15.95 -8.22
CA VAL A 19 5.26 -17.06 -8.55
C VAL A 19 5.91 -17.66 -7.29
N TYR A 20 5.14 -17.77 -6.22
CA TYR A 20 5.51 -18.50 -5.00
C TYR A 20 4.92 -19.90 -5.04
N SER A 21 5.74 -20.91 -4.75
CA SER A 21 5.25 -22.26 -4.46
C SER A 21 4.48 -22.28 -3.14
N PHE A 22 3.69 -23.34 -2.94
CA PHE A 22 2.98 -23.58 -1.69
C PHE A 22 3.92 -23.76 -0.49
N LEU A 23 5.10 -24.34 -0.73
CA LEU A 23 6.09 -24.62 0.30
C LEU A 23 7.04 -23.45 0.56
N ASP A 24 7.02 -22.44 -0.32
CA ASP A 24 7.95 -21.32 -0.19
C ASP A 24 7.55 -20.44 1.00
N LYS A 25 8.55 -20.10 1.80
CA LYS A 25 8.40 -19.20 2.94
C LYS A 25 8.17 -17.78 2.44
N VAL A 26 7.07 -17.18 2.88
CA VAL A 26 6.78 -15.77 2.59
C VAL A 26 7.73 -14.88 3.41
N PRO A 27 8.45 -13.94 2.78
CA PRO A 27 9.27 -12.97 3.50
C PRO A 27 8.47 -12.14 4.50
N HIS A 28 9.14 -11.72 5.58
CA HIS A 28 8.53 -10.81 6.56
C HIS A 28 8.04 -9.52 5.91
N TYR A 29 6.91 -8.98 6.37
CA TYR A 29 6.27 -7.80 5.77
C TYR A 29 7.20 -6.59 5.61
N GLY A 30 8.16 -6.43 6.51
CA GLY A 30 9.14 -5.34 6.46
C GLY A 30 10.06 -5.41 5.23
N THR A 31 10.36 -6.62 4.74
CA THR A 31 11.13 -6.83 3.51
C THR A 31 10.36 -6.31 2.31
N PHE A 32 9.07 -6.68 2.20
CA PHE A 32 8.19 -6.20 1.15
C PHE A 32 7.95 -4.69 1.24
N SER A 33 7.69 -4.15 2.43
CA SER A 33 7.54 -2.69 2.61
C SER A 33 8.77 -1.93 2.13
N LYS A 34 9.98 -2.37 2.49
CA LYS A 34 11.22 -1.70 2.05
C LYS A 34 11.46 -1.85 0.55
N ASN A 35 11.18 -3.03 -0.02
CA ASN A 35 11.28 -3.23 -1.46
C ASN A 35 10.28 -2.35 -2.23
N TYR A 36 9.03 -2.28 -1.74
CA TYR A 36 7.98 -1.44 -2.31
C TYR A 36 8.39 0.03 -2.31
N THR A 37 8.78 0.56 -1.16
CA THR A 37 9.22 1.96 -1.06
C THR A 37 10.40 2.26 -1.98
N ARG A 38 11.37 1.34 -2.13
CA ARG A 38 12.53 1.55 -3.02
C ARG A 38 12.18 1.45 -4.49
N ARG A 39 11.42 0.44 -4.90
CA ARG A 39 11.05 0.21 -6.30
C ARG A 39 10.12 1.30 -6.84
N PHE A 40 9.28 1.84 -5.98
CA PHE A 40 8.29 2.85 -6.35
C PHE A 40 8.54 4.19 -5.65
N HIS A 41 9.81 4.50 -5.33
CA HIS A 41 10.19 5.76 -4.70
C HIS A 41 10.03 6.95 -5.65
N ASP A 42 10.55 6.81 -6.87
CA ASP A 42 10.68 7.87 -7.85
C ASP A 42 9.60 7.93 -8.95
N PRO A 43 8.95 6.82 -9.35
CA PRO A 43 7.96 6.93 -10.42
C PRO A 43 6.64 7.49 -9.88
N ASP A 44 6.09 8.50 -10.58
CA ASP A 44 4.71 9.02 -10.43
C ASP A 44 3.63 7.98 -10.80
N LEU A 45 3.98 6.68 -10.78
CA LEU A 45 3.13 5.57 -11.19
C LEU A 45 1.82 5.55 -10.40
N PHE A 46 1.88 5.81 -9.09
CA PHE A 46 0.66 5.86 -8.27
C PHE A 46 -0.24 7.02 -8.68
N GLU A 47 0.33 8.18 -8.96
CA GLU A 47 -0.40 9.35 -9.44
C GLU A 47 -1.01 9.07 -10.81
N GLN A 48 -0.25 8.51 -11.75
CA GLN A 48 -0.75 8.15 -13.08
C GLN A 48 -1.88 7.11 -13.04
N ILE A 49 -1.77 6.08 -12.19
CA ILE A 49 -2.83 5.08 -11.99
C ILE A 49 -4.06 5.77 -11.39
N PHE A 50 -3.87 6.59 -10.36
CA PHE A 50 -4.96 7.31 -9.71
C PHE A 50 -5.68 8.24 -10.68
N GLU A 51 -4.94 9.07 -11.43
CA GLU A 51 -5.49 9.94 -12.45
C GLU A 51 -6.29 9.18 -13.50
N LYS A 52 -5.78 8.02 -13.96
CA LYS A 52 -6.47 7.21 -14.96
C LYS A 52 -7.80 6.68 -14.42
N ILE A 53 -7.82 6.20 -13.18
CA ILE A 53 -9.04 5.75 -12.50
C ILE A 53 -10.00 6.93 -12.33
N LEU A 54 -9.50 8.08 -11.91
CA LEU A 54 -10.28 9.31 -11.72
C LEU A 54 -10.93 9.76 -13.05
N LYS A 55 -10.17 9.78 -14.14
CA LYS A 55 -10.67 10.11 -15.49
C LYS A 55 -11.79 9.16 -15.92
N ILE A 56 -11.65 7.86 -15.64
CA ILE A 56 -12.70 6.86 -15.92
C ILE A 56 -13.94 7.12 -15.07
N ALA A 57 -13.78 7.41 -13.78
CA ALA A 57 -14.89 7.68 -12.88
C ALA A 57 -15.67 8.95 -13.29
N ILE A 58 -14.97 10.03 -13.65
CA ILE A 58 -15.58 11.26 -14.19
C ILE A 58 -16.33 10.96 -15.49
N LYS A 59 -15.71 10.22 -16.42
CA LYS A 59 -16.33 9.87 -17.70
C LYS A 59 -17.63 9.08 -17.54
N ASN A 60 -17.73 8.26 -16.50
CA ASN A 60 -18.93 7.47 -16.19
C ASN A 60 -19.88 8.18 -15.22
N SER A 61 -19.69 9.48 -14.96
CA SER A 61 -20.51 10.27 -14.04
C SER A 61 -20.62 9.67 -12.63
N LEU A 62 -19.58 8.95 -12.19
CA LEU A 62 -19.49 8.37 -10.85
C LEU A 62 -19.03 9.38 -9.80
N ILE A 63 -18.66 10.59 -10.22
CA ILE A 63 -18.17 11.68 -9.37
C ILE A 63 -19.08 12.87 -9.58
N ASP A 64 -19.66 13.37 -8.50
CA ASP A 64 -20.35 14.65 -8.47
C ASP A 64 -19.37 15.76 -8.07
N HIS A 65 -19.30 16.80 -8.88
CA HIS A 65 -18.43 17.96 -8.65
C HIS A 65 -19.08 19.02 -7.75
N SER A 66 -20.34 18.83 -7.35
CA SER A 66 -21.11 19.82 -6.57
C SER A 66 -20.62 20.02 -5.13
N SER A 67 -19.96 19.02 -4.55
CA SER A 67 -19.50 19.04 -3.16
C SER A 67 -18.11 18.42 -3.01
N LEU A 68 -17.14 19.23 -2.61
CA LEU A 68 -15.80 18.76 -2.27
C LEU A 68 -15.74 18.46 -0.77
N PHE A 69 -15.73 17.18 -0.40
CA PHE A 69 -15.50 16.77 0.98
C PHE A 69 -14.02 16.47 1.20
N ILE A 70 -13.34 17.32 1.97
CA ILE A 70 -11.97 17.07 2.45
C ILE A 70 -12.08 16.68 3.92
N ASP A 71 -11.90 15.41 4.23
CA ASP A 71 -11.78 14.96 5.62
C ASP A 71 -10.34 15.21 6.10
N SER A 72 -10.17 16.12 7.04
CA SER A 72 -8.87 16.45 7.67
C SER A 72 -8.54 15.45 8.78
N THR A 73 -8.70 14.15 8.53
CA THR A 73 -8.37 13.13 9.52
C THR A 73 -6.86 13.07 9.69
N HIS A 74 -6.37 13.67 10.78
CA HIS A 74 -4.98 13.56 11.20
C HIS A 74 -4.71 12.14 11.68
N ILE A 75 -4.20 11.28 10.80
CA ILE A 75 -3.77 9.93 11.15
C ILE A 75 -2.53 10.06 12.04
N LYS A 76 -2.75 9.91 13.35
CA LYS A 76 -1.67 9.86 14.34
C LYS A 76 -0.81 8.64 14.04
N ALA A 77 0.45 8.85 13.68
CA ALA A 77 1.38 7.75 13.44
C ALA A 77 1.43 6.85 14.68
N ASN A 78 1.28 5.54 14.50
CA ASN A 78 1.48 4.57 15.56
C ASN A 78 3.00 4.42 15.82
N GLU A 79 3.59 5.46 16.38
CA GLU A 79 4.99 5.48 16.76
C GLU A 79 5.19 4.66 18.04
N ASN A 80 6.18 3.76 18.01
CA ASN A 80 6.61 3.05 19.20
C ASN A 80 7.15 4.07 20.22
N LYS A 81 6.42 4.26 21.33
CA LYS A 81 6.79 5.22 22.39
C LYS A 81 8.07 4.82 23.14
N ASN A 82 8.53 3.58 22.99
CA ASN A 82 9.76 3.06 23.58
C ASN A 82 10.97 3.25 22.65
N LYS A 83 11.19 4.48 22.15
CA LYS A 83 12.46 4.81 21.46
C LYS A 83 13.55 4.93 22.52
N TYR A 84 14.52 4.01 22.52
CA TYR A 84 15.76 4.14 23.28
C TYR A 84 16.53 5.35 22.74
N ILE A 85 16.58 6.42 23.52
CA ILE A 85 17.48 7.56 23.26
C ILE A 85 18.89 7.08 23.58
N LYS A 86 19.71 6.81 22.56
CA LYS A 86 21.16 6.65 22.76
C LYS A 86 21.72 8.02 23.16
N LYS A 87 22.15 8.15 24.42
CA LYS A 87 22.92 9.29 24.89
C LYS A 87 24.32 9.18 24.28
N LEU A 88 24.75 10.22 23.56
CA LEU A 88 26.13 10.44 23.12
C LEU A 88 27.03 10.71 24.33
#